data_AF-A0ABD5UXM7-F1
#
_entry.id   AF-A0ABD5UXM7-F1
#
_cell.length_a   1.000
_cell.length_b   1.000
_cell.length_c   1.000
_cell.angle_alpha   90.00
_cell.angle_beta   90.00
_cell.angle_gamma   90.00
#
_symmetry.space_group_name_H-M   'P 1'
#
loop_
_entity.id
_entity.type
_entity.pdbx_description
1 polymer ?
#
loop_
_entity_poly.entity_id
_entity_poly.type
_entity_poly.pdbx_seq_one_letter_code
_entity_poly.pdbx_strand_id
1 'polypeptide(L)' 'MVSDPRDDEETEEDDEFRCTICNETFEDQQALERHGEEEHEGDEDYSKQP' A
#
# COMPACT_ATOMS: atom_id res chain seq x y z
N MET A 1 2.83 11.36 -36.56
CA MET A 1 4.05 11.61 -35.76
C MET A 1 3.61 11.62 -34.33
N VAL A 2 3.98 10.54 -33.62
CA VAL A 2 3.50 10.23 -32.28
C VAL A 2 4.04 11.26 -31.30
N SER A 3 3.15 11.85 -30.51
CA SER A 3 3.51 12.64 -29.33
C SER A 3 2.51 12.30 -28.25
N ASP A 4 2.53 11.02 -27.91
CA ASP A 4 2.23 10.50 -26.59
C ASP A 4 3.57 9.92 -26.12
N PRO A 5 4.10 10.23 -24.93
CA PRO A 5 3.35 10.30 -23.67
C PRO A 5 3.76 11.49 -22.78
N ARG A 6 2.79 12.11 -22.10
CA ARG A 6 3.08 12.69 -20.78
C ARG A 6 2.29 11.89 -19.76
N ASP A 7 2.71 10.63 -19.70
CA ASP A 7 2.78 9.84 -18.48
C ASP A 7 3.73 10.63 -17.55
N ASP A 8 3.14 11.60 -16.88
CA ASP A 8 3.73 12.55 -15.92
C ASP A 8 2.60 12.85 -14.92
N GLU A 9 1.90 11.79 -14.51
CA GLU A 9 1.32 11.75 -13.19
C GLU A 9 2.36 10.96 -12.41
N GLU A 10 3.32 11.74 -11.87
CA GLU A 10 4.25 11.32 -10.84
C GLU A 10 3.48 10.39 -9.92
N THR A 11 3.75 9.10 -10.11
CA THR A 11 3.26 8.06 -9.25
C THR A 11 3.60 8.53 -7.85
N GLU A 12 2.56 8.82 -7.07
CA GLU A 12 2.59 8.90 -5.62
C GLU A 12 3.01 7.52 -5.11
N GLU A 13 4.28 7.20 -5.35
CA GLU A 13 4.93 5.98 -4.94
C GLU A 13 5.14 6.09 -3.43
N ASP A 14 4.22 5.45 -2.72
CA ASP A 14 4.59 4.43 -1.75
C ASP A 14 4.96 4.91 -0.33
N ASP A 15 4.49 6.09 0.10
CA ASP A 15 4.48 6.48 1.53
C ASP A 15 3.10 6.28 2.19
N GLU A 16 2.13 5.72 1.46
CA GLU A 16 0.84 5.34 2.02
C GLU A 16 0.93 3.93 2.59
N PHE A 17 0.57 3.77 3.87
CA PHE A 17 0.48 2.46 4.50
C PHE A 17 -0.68 1.69 3.88
N ARG A 18 -0.43 1.03 2.75
CA ARG A 18 -1.45 0.29 2.00
C ARG A 18 -1.34 -1.20 2.28
N CYS A 19 -2.49 -1.82 2.53
CA CYS A 19 -2.62 -3.25 2.64
C CYS A 19 -2.51 -3.88 1.26
N THR A 20 -1.55 -4.78 1.06
CA THR A 20 -1.37 -5.48 -0.23
C THR A 20 -2.43 -6.56 -0.47
N ILE A 21 -3.13 -7.00 0.58
CA ILE A 21 -4.17 -8.04 0.49
C ILE A 21 -5.51 -7.44 0.03
N CYS A 22 -6.00 -6.41 0.71
CA CYS A 22 -7.28 -5.77 0.38
C CYS A 22 -7.14 -4.45 -0.40
N ASN A 23 -5.93 -3.92 -0.56
CA ASN A 23 -5.64 -2.64 -1.21
C ASN A 23 -6.23 -1.41 -0.49
N GLU A 24 -6.53 -1.52 0.81
CA GLU A 24 -6.91 -0.38 1.64
C GLU A 24 -5.70 0.46 2.02
N THR A 25 -5.87 1.79 1.99
CA THR A 25 -4.87 2.78 2.38
C THR A 25 -5.13 3.26 3.80
N PHE A 26 -4.08 3.29 4.62
CA PHE A 26 -4.13 3.71 6.01
C PHE A 26 -3.28 4.96 6.26
N GLU A 27 -3.64 5.71 7.30
CA GLU A 27 -2.94 6.94 7.70
C GLU A 27 -1.56 6.68 8.32
N ASP A 28 -1.35 5.49 8.92
CA ASP A 28 -0.14 5.14 9.67
C ASP A 28 0.13 3.62 9.62
N GLN A 29 1.40 3.22 9.83
CA GLN A 29 1.82 1.81 9.88
C GLN A 29 1.03 1.00 10.90
N GLN A 30 0.81 1.56 12.10
CA GLN A 30 0.08 0.88 13.18
C GLN A 30 -1.37 0.58 12.80
N ALA A 31 -1.99 1.44 11.99
CA ALA A 31 -3.36 1.22 11.52
C ALA A 31 -3.39 0.09 10.50
N LEU A 32 -2.38 0.03 9.62
CA LEU A 32 -2.20 -1.07 8.66
C LEU A 32 -1.85 -2.40 9.36
N GLU A 33 -0.94 -2.39 10.34
CA GLU A 33 -0.57 -3.57 11.13
C GLU A 33 -1.80 -4.13 11.83
N ARG A 34 -2.53 -3.29 12.57
CA ARG A 34 -3.76 -3.72 13.24
C ARG A 34 -4.82 -4.20 12.25
N HIS A 35 -4.97 -3.54 11.11
CA HIS A 35 -5.86 -4.00 10.04
C HIS A 35 -5.44 -5.39 9.54
N GLY A 36 -4.16 -5.63 9.30
CA GLY A 36 -3.62 -6.93 8.95
C GLY A 36 -3.85 -7.98 10.04
N GLU A 37 -3.67 -7.61 11.31
CA GLU A 37 -3.90 -8.52 12.43
C GLU A 37 -5.38 -8.87 12.63
N GLU A 38 -6.29 -7.91 12.45
CA GLU A 38 -7.74 -8.08 12.68
C GLU A 38 -8.46 -8.68 11.46
N GLU A 39 -8.20 -8.16 10.27
CA GLU A 39 -8.88 -8.55 9.02
C GLU A 39 -8.14 -9.67 8.27
N HIS A 40 -6.83 -9.81 8.52
CA HIS A 40 -5.95 -10.80 7.89
C HIS A 40 -5.25 -11.69 8.94
N GLU A 41 -5.91 -11.90 10.08
CA GLU A 41 -5.46 -12.70 11.23
C GLU A 41 -4.80 -14.02 10.79
N GLY A 42 -3.47 -14.07 10.86
CA GLY A 42 -2.68 -15.29 10.60
C GLY A 42 -1.54 -15.17 9.59
N ASP A 43 -1.31 -14.01 8.96
CA ASP A 43 -0.13 -13.84 8.12
C ASP A 43 1.05 -13.29 8.94
N GLU A 44 1.88 -14.23 9.42
CA GLU A 44 3.17 -13.96 10.10
C GLU A 44 4.17 -13.18 9.22
N ASP A 45 3.77 -12.80 7.99
CA ASP A 45 4.53 -12.05 6.98
C ASP A 45 4.15 -10.55 6.91
N TYR A 46 3.11 -10.09 7.63
CA TYR A 46 2.73 -8.66 7.66
C TYR A 46 3.82 -7.72 8.22
N SER A 47 4.71 -8.24 9.07
CA SER A 47 5.79 -7.46 9.71
C SER A 47 6.99 -7.15 8.78
N LYS A 48 6.85 -7.35 7.47
CA LYS A 48 7.92 -7.19 6.46
C LYS A 48 7.57 -6.16 5.39
N GLN A 49 6.73 -5.18 5.70
CA GLN A 49 6.65 -3.96 4.88
C GLN A 49 7.86 -3.06 5.24
N PRO A 50 8.74 -2.71 4.26
CA PRO A 50 9.97 -1.95 4.49
C PRO A 50 9.72 -0.50 4.93
#